data_AF-A0A6A6AM89-F1
#
_entry.id   AF-A0A6A6AM89-F1
#
_cell.length_a   1.000
_cell.length_b   1.000
_cell.length_c   1.000
_cell.angle_alpha   90.00
_cell.angle_beta   90.00
_cell.angle_gamma   90.00
#
_symmetry.space_group_name_H-M   'P 1'
#
loop_
_entity.id
_entity.type
_entity.pdbx_description
1 polymer ?
#
loop_
_entity_poly.entity_id
_entity_poly.type
_entity_poly.pdbx_seq_one_letter_code
_entity_poly.pdbx_strand_id
1 'polypeptide(L)'
;MASENTNNAVVVDVDESSIAPVRSSDRRNSLEKHLQQRPEPQDLKNRHILIDTTTAPALQARALELERQRATDNLKKGLASRSERDNLIQRNILPESTAAPALLGHQKELDLHMRADNLEKGLQGRPDPDELVKKGILEADENPLKGV
;
A
#
# COMPACT_ATOMS: atom_id res chain seq x y z
N MET A 1 -74.68 30.14 52.52
CA MET A 1 -74.24 28.76 52.85
C MET A 1 -73.36 28.29 51.71
N ALA A 2 -72.06 28.31 51.94
CA ALA A 2 -71.06 27.84 50.98
C ALA A 2 -70.98 26.32 51.11
N SER A 3 -71.26 25.58 50.04
CA SER A 3 -70.96 24.15 49.97
C SER A 3 -69.61 23.97 49.31
N GLU A 4 -68.77 23.22 50.02
CA GLU A 4 -67.34 23.07 49.82
C GLU A 4 -67.00 22.32 48.53
N ASN A 5 -65.98 22.85 47.87
CA ASN A 5 -65.31 22.29 46.71
C ASN A 5 -64.47 21.08 47.15
N THR A 6 -64.95 19.86 46.88
CA THR A 6 -64.16 18.64 47.04
C THR A 6 -63.20 18.48 45.87
N ASN A 7 -62.03 19.12 45.98
CA ASN A 7 -60.88 18.85 45.12
C ASN A 7 -60.47 17.38 45.30
N ASN A 8 -60.86 16.55 44.33
CA ASN A 8 -60.39 15.18 44.19
C ASN A 8 -58.88 15.20 43.95
N ALA A 9 -58.10 15.05 45.02
CA ALA A 9 -56.66 14.96 44.94
C ALA A 9 -56.29 13.65 44.23
N VAL A 10 -55.88 13.77 42.96
CA VAL A 10 -55.24 12.69 42.22
C VAL A 10 -53.97 12.35 42.98
N VAL A 11 -53.99 11.24 43.72
CA VAL A 11 -52.80 10.66 44.34
C VAL A 11 -51.89 10.23 43.19
N VAL A 12 -50.88 11.05 42.91
CA VAL A 12 -49.81 10.67 41.99
C VAL A 12 -48.96 9.69 42.77
N ASP A 13 -49.19 8.39 42.57
CA ASP A 13 -48.28 7.35 43.06
C ASP A 13 -46.91 7.60 42.43
N VAL A 14 -46.01 8.19 43.20
CA VAL A 14 -44.63 8.42 42.78
C VAL A 14 -43.96 7.05 42.77
N ASP A 15 -43.56 6.59 41.59
CA ASP A 15 -42.77 5.37 41.43
C ASP A 15 -41.38 5.58 42.06
N GLU A 16 -41.20 5.05 43.28
CA GLU A 16 -39.92 5.05 44.01
C GLU A 16 -38.99 3.92 43.55
N SER A 17 -39.30 3.22 42.46
CA SER A 17 -38.38 2.22 41.91
C SER A 17 -37.04 2.84 41.55
N SER A 18 -35.96 2.18 41.97
CA SER A 18 -34.62 2.69 41.73
C SER A 18 -34.35 2.77 40.23
N ILE A 19 -34.04 3.97 39.73
CA ILE A 19 -33.59 4.22 38.36
C ILE A 19 -32.23 3.54 38.10
N ALA A 20 -31.58 3.02 39.15
CA ALA A 20 -30.38 2.22 39.02
C ALA A 20 -30.67 0.99 38.16
N PRO A 21 -29.80 0.65 37.18
CA PRO A 21 -30.02 -0.52 36.36
C PRO A 21 -30.14 -1.74 37.25
N VAL A 22 -31.31 -2.38 37.27
CA VAL A 22 -31.52 -3.64 38.00
C VAL A 22 -30.39 -4.58 37.57
N ARG A 23 -29.53 -4.93 38.52
CA ARG A 23 -28.43 -5.87 38.30
C ARG A 23 -29.06 -7.27 38.19
N SER A 24 -29.76 -7.55 37.10
CA SER A 24 -30.31 -8.88 36.82
C SER A 24 -29.16 -9.88 36.67
N SER A 25 -29.32 -11.06 37.25
CA SER A 25 -28.35 -12.16 37.13
C SER A 25 -28.03 -12.47 35.66
N ASP A 26 -29.05 -12.44 34.80
CA ASP A 26 -28.92 -12.78 33.38
C ASP A 26 -28.02 -11.79 32.62
N ARG A 27 -28.10 -10.49 32.96
CA ARG A 27 -27.22 -9.48 32.39
C ARG A 27 -25.77 -9.68 32.83
N ARG A 28 -25.53 -10.07 34.08
CA ARG A 28 -24.17 -10.37 34.58
C ARG A 28 -23.57 -11.55 33.83
N ASN A 29 -24.33 -12.64 33.70
CA ASN A 29 -23.90 -13.87 33.02
C ASN A 29 -23.58 -13.62 31.54
N SER A 30 -24.42 -12.84 30.84
CA SER A 30 -24.17 -12.45 29.45
C SER A 30 -22.91 -11.59 29.30
N LEU A 31 -22.73 -10.59 30.17
CA LEU A 31 -21.57 -9.71 30.14
C LEU A 31 -20.26 -10.48 30.36
N GLU A 32 -20.23 -11.39 31.33
CA GLU A 32 -19.07 -12.23 31.61
C GLU A 32 -18.63 -13.04 30.38
N LYS A 33 -19.58 -13.67 29.69
CA LYS A 33 -19.32 -14.40 28.44
C LYS A 33 -18.71 -13.50 27.35
N HIS A 34 -19.22 -12.27 27.18
CA HIS A 34 -18.69 -11.33 26.18
C HIS A 34 -17.29 -10.82 26.55
N LEU A 35 -17.00 -10.65 27.84
CA LEU A 35 -15.66 -10.25 28.29
C LEU A 35 -14.62 -11.35 28.09
N GLN A 36 -15.00 -12.62 28.24
CA GLN A 36 -14.11 -13.76 27.93
C GLN A 36 -13.76 -13.87 26.44
N GLN A 37 -14.68 -13.47 25.57
CA GLN A 37 -14.51 -13.49 24.11
C GLN A 37 -14.04 -12.14 23.55
N ARG A 38 -13.66 -11.20 24.41
CA ARG A 38 -13.24 -9.86 24.00
C ARG A 38 -11.91 -9.94 23.23
N PRO A 39 -11.82 -9.35 22.03
CA PRO A 39 -10.56 -9.25 21.29
C PRO A 39 -9.52 -8.41 22.04
N GLU A 40 -8.26 -8.74 21.86
CA GLU A 40 -7.14 -7.95 22.39
C GLU A 40 -7.10 -6.56 21.76
N PRO A 41 -6.64 -5.52 22.48
CA PRO A 41 -6.58 -4.16 21.95
C PRO A 41 -5.68 -4.06 20.72
N GLN A 42 -4.64 -4.90 20.64
CA GLN A 42 -3.76 -4.95 19.47
C GLN A 42 -4.49 -5.49 18.22
N ASP A 43 -5.37 -6.47 18.37
CA ASP A 43 -6.17 -6.99 17.26
C ASP A 43 -7.14 -5.93 16.72
N LEU A 44 -7.71 -5.11 17.61
CA LEU A 44 -8.56 -4.00 17.21
C LEU A 44 -7.79 -2.92 16.43
N LYS A 45 -6.52 -2.68 16.78
CA LYS A 45 -5.63 -1.78 16.03
C LYS A 45 -5.29 -2.33 14.65
N ASN A 46 -4.92 -3.61 14.58
CA ASN A 46 -4.61 -4.29 13.32
C ASN A 46 -5.81 -4.29 12.35
N ARG A 47 -7.02 -4.41 12.91
CA ARG A 47 -8.28 -4.32 12.14
C ARG A 47 -8.73 -2.88 11.87
N HIS A 48 -7.94 -1.87 12.25
CA HIS A 48 -8.23 -0.45 12.09
C HIS A 48 -9.55 0.00 12.77
N ILE A 49 -9.96 -0.72 13.83
CA ILE A 49 -11.11 -0.36 14.67
C ILE A 49 -10.67 0.61 15.77
N LEU A 50 -9.58 0.27 16.46
CA LEU A 50 -8.94 1.16 17.43
C LEU A 50 -7.81 1.90 16.74
N ILE A 51 -7.80 3.23 16.86
CA ILE A 51 -6.77 4.06 16.24
C ILE A 51 -5.44 3.88 17.00
N ASP A 52 -4.41 3.37 16.33
CA ASP A 52 -3.07 3.18 16.92
C ASP A 52 -2.27 4.49 16.91
N THR A 53 -2.69 5.46 17.71
CA THR A 53 -1.96 6.72 17.86
C THR A 53 -1.69 6.99 19.33
N THR A 54 -0.56 7.65 19.60
CA THR A 54 -0.22 8.18 20.93
C THR A 54 -0.96 9.49 21.25
N THR A 55 -1.82 9.95 20.34
CA THR A 55 -2.57 11.20 20.50
C THR A 55 -3.75 11.04 21.45
N ALA A 56 -4.02 12.08 22.23
CA ALA A 56 -5.15 12.09 23.14
C ALA A 56 -6.47 11.85 22.36
N PRO A 57 -7.45 11.09 22.91
CA PRO A 57 -8.70 10.75 22.21
C PRO A 57 -9.44 11.95 21.61
N ALA A 58 -9.42 13.10 22.29
CA ALA A 58 -10.07 14.33 21.82
C ALA A 58 -9.43 14.94 20.56
N LEU A 59 -8.16 14.62 20.28
CA LEU A 59 -7.40 15.18 19.15
C LEU A 59 -7.27 14.22 17.97
N GLN A 60 -7.65 12.95 18.12
CA GLN A 60 -7.48 11.93 17.09
C GLN A 60 -8.10 12.33 15.75
N ALA A 61 -9.30 12.92 15.77
CA ALA A 61 -9.98 13.38 14.56
C ALA A 61 -9.18 14.47 13.81
N ARG A 62 -8.65 15.46 14.54
CA ARG A 62 -7.83 16.52 13.95
C ARG A 62 -6.48 16.01 13.45
N ALA A 63 -5.87 15.07 14.18
CA ALA A 63 -4.62 14.44 13.76
C ALA A 63 -4.79 13.70 12.44
N LEU A 64 -5.87 12.92 12.29
CA LEU A 64 -6.21 12.22 11.05
C LEU A 64 -6.50 13.20 9.90
N GLU A 65 -7.23 14.28 10.17
CA GLU A 65 -7.48 15.30 9.15
C GLU A 65 -6.19 15.94 8.65
N LEU A 66 -5.27 16.28 9.56
CA LEU A 66 -3.96 16.82 9.21
C LEU A 66 -3.11 15.82 8.44
N GLU A 67 -3.14 14.54 8.81
CA GLU A 67 -2.46 13.48 8.06
C GLU A 67 -3.00 13.36 6.63
N ARG A 68 -4.33 13.40 6.48
CA ARG A 68 -4.99 13.42 5.16
C ARG A 68 -4.57 14.63 4.35
N GLN A 69 -4.54 15.83 4.95
CA GLN A 69 -4.11 17.06 4.27
C GLN A 69 -2.65 16.95 3.81
N ARG A 70 -1.75 16.47 4.68
CA ARG A 70 -0.35 16.20 4.31
C ARG A 70 -0.23 15.22 3.16
N ALA A 71 -0.99 14.12 3.19
CA ALA A 71 -1.01 13.14 2.11
C ALA A 71 -1.51 13.76 0.79
N THR A 72 -2.56 14.60 0.84
CA THR A 72 -3.07 15.29 -0.36
C THR A 72 -2.09 16.30 -0.91
N ASP A 73 -1.41 17.06 -0.06
CA ASP A 73 -0.43 18.07 -0.48
C ASP A 73 0.81 17.39 -1.08
N ASN A 74 1.28 16.31 -0.47
CA ASN A 74 2.38 15.50 -0.99
C ASN A 74 2.02 14.88 -2.35
N LEU A 75 0.80 14.34 -2.50
CA LEU A 75 0.31 13.83 -3.77
C LEU A 75 0.25 14.94 -4.82
N LYS A 76 -0.30 16.11 -4.48
CA LYS A 76 -0.37 17.28 -5.37
C LYS A 76 1.02 17.70 -5.85
N LYS A 77 2.00 17.76 -4.95
CA LYS A 77 3.40 18.05 -5.28
C LYS A 77 3.98 16.99 -6.23
N GLY A 78 3.77 15.71 -5.94
CA GLY A 78 4.26 14.60 -6.78
C GLY A 78 3.63 14.57 -8.17
N LEU A 79 2.34 14.92 -8.28
CA LEU A 79 1.65 15.04 -9.57
C LEU A 79 2.16 16.22 -10.39
N ALA A 80 2.48 17.36 -9.76
CA ALA A 80 3.04 18.52 -10.44
C ALA A 80 4.45 18.26 -10.98
N SER A 81 5.25 17.43 -10.30
CA SER A 81 6.60 17.02 -10.75
C SER A 81 6.62 15.65 -11.42
N ARG A 82 5.50 15.19 -11.98
CA ARG A 82 5.42 13.88 -12.63
C ARG A 82 6.30 13.86 -13.88
N SER A 83 7.23 12.92 -13.95
CA SER A 83 8.08 12.72 -15.12
C SER A 83 7.30 12.13 -16.29
N GLU A 84 7.57 12.64 -17.50
CA GLU A 84 7.01 12.09 -18.74
C GLU A 84 7.51 10.68 -19.04
N ARG A 85 6.75 9.93 -19.85
CA ARG A 85 7.08 8.55 -20.24
C ARG A 85 8.46 8.46 -20.89
N ASP A 86 8.78 9.39 -21.78
CA ASP A 86 10.05 9.39 -22.53
C ASP A 86 11.25 9.56 -21.61
N ASN A 87 11.12 10.38 -20.56
CA ASN A 87 12.15 10.54 -19.53
C ASN A 87 12.41 9.24 -18.75
N LEU A 88 11.38 8.42 -18.55
CA LEU A 88 11.50 7.12 -17.89
C LEU A 88 12.12 6.06 -18.83
N ILE A 89 11.83 6.13 -20.13
CA ILE A 89 12.44 5.26 -21.15
C ILE A 89 13.94 5.58 -21.28
N GLN A 90 14.30 6.85 -21.38
CA GLN A 90 15.70 7.29 -21.44
C GLN A 90 16.51 6.88 -20.21
N ARG A 91 15.88 6.88 -19.03
CA ARG A 91 16.49 6.39 -17.79
C ARG A 91 16.44 4.85 -17.64
N ASN A 92 15.95 4.13 -18.65
CA ASN A 92 15.80 2.67 -18.66
C ASN A 92 14.96 2.13 -17.48
N ILE A 93 14.00 2.92 -17.01
CA ILE A 93 13.00 2.52 -16.00
C ILE A 93 11.82 1.82 -16.68
N LEU A 94 11.38 2.34 -17.83
CA LEU A 94 10.36 1.74 -18.67
C LEU A 94 10.98 1.23 -19.98
N PRO A 95 10.51 0.10 -20.52
CA PRO A 95 10.91 -0.34 -21.85
C PRO A 95 10.29 0.55 -22.93
N GLU A 96 11.04 0.77 -24.02
CA GLU A 96 10.56 1.42 -25.23
C GLU A 96 9.68 0.45 -26.03
N SER A 97 8.46 0.20 -25.55
CA SER A 97 7.51 -0.67 -26.24
C SER A 97 6.10 -0.11 -26.20
N THR A 98 5.36 -0.41 -27.27
CA THR A 98 3.92 -0.11 -27.43
C THR A 98 3.04 -1.31 -27.06
N ALA A 99 3.64 -2.45 -26.69
CA ALA A 99 2.90 -3.63 -26.26
C ALA A 99 2.13 -3.37 -24.95
N ALA A 100 1.05 -4.13 -24.75
CA ALA A 100 0.24 -4.03 -23.54
C ALA A 100 1.07 -4.38 -22.27
N PRO A 101 0.79 -3.78 -21.10
CA PRO A 101 1.57 -3.99 -19.88
C PRO A 101 1.76 -5.45 -19.48
N ALA A 102 0.74 -6.29 -19.72
CA ALA A 102 0.79 -7.72 -19.42
C ALA A 102 1.80 -8.49 -20.29
N LEU A 103 2.12 -8.00 -21.50
CA LEU A 103 2.99 -8.67 -22.46
C LEU A 103 4.44 -8.18 -22.40
N LEU A 104 4.70 -7.04 -21.75
CA LEU A 104 6.04 -6.43 -21.69
C LEU A 104 7.09 -7.37 -21.10
N GLY A 105 6.71 -8.18 -20.11
CA GLY A 105 7.60 -9.18 -19.51
C GLY A 105 8.06 -10.22 -20.52
N HIS A 106 7.12 -10.86 -21.21
CA HIS A 106 7.40 -11.87 -22.22
C HIS A 106 8.14 -11.31 -23.44
N GLN A 107 7.81 -10.08 -23.86
CA GLN A 107 8.53 -9.41 -24.94
C GLN A 107 10.00 -9.20 -24.58
N LYS A 108 10.28 -8.70 -23.37
CA LYS A 108 11.65 -8.48 -22.90
C LYS A 108 12.45 -9.78 -22.80
N GLU A 109 11.81 -10.84 -22.34
CA GLU A 109 12.40 -12.18 -22.27
C GLU A 109 12.75 -12.70 -23.66
N LEU A 110 11.82 -12.62 -24.61
CA LEU A 110 12.04 -13.00 -26.00
C LEU A 110 13.18 -12.17 -26.63
N ASP A 111 13.17 -10.84 -26.45
CA ASP A 111 14.20 -9.96 -26.97
C ASP A 111 15.59 -10.33 -26.43
N LEU A 112 15.67 -10.72 -25.15
CA LEU A 112 16.92 -11.19 -24.54
C LEU A 112 17.42 -12.48 -25.19
N HIS A 113 16.56 -13.48 -25.36
CA HIS A 113 16.91 -14.75 -26.01
C HIS A 113 17.32 -14.54 -27.48
N MET A 114 16.55 -13.76 -28.22
CA MET A 114 16.87 -13.43 -29.61
C MET A 114 18.22 -12.72 -29.74
N ARG A 115 18.56 -11.81 -28.81
CA ARG A 115 19.87 -11.17 -28.77
C ARG A 115 20.99 -12.14 -28.43
N ALA A 116 20.77 -13.07 -27.49
CA ALA A 116 21.74 -14.08 -27.12
C ALA A 116 22.05 -15.02 -28.30
N ASP A 117 21.02 -15.54 -28.97
CA ASP A 117 21.17 -16.43 -30.13
C ASP A 117 21.88 -15.73 -31.30
N ASN A 118 21.55 -14.47 -31.54
CA ASN A 118 22.20 -13.66 -32.58
C ASN A 118 23.69 -13.40 -32.25
N LEU A 119 23.99 -13.12 -30.98
CA LEU A 119 25.37 -12.96 -30.52
C LEU A 119 26.16 -14.26 -30.68
N GLU A 120 25.58 -15.40 -30.29
CA GLU A 120 26.21 -16.71 -30.41
C GLU A 120 26.59 -17.02 -31.87
N LYS A 121 25.66 -16.83 -32.81
CA LYS A 121 25.93 -17.01 -34.25
C LYS A 121 27.05 -16.09 -34.76
N GLY A 122 27.06 -14.84 -34.30
CA GLY A 122 28.12 -13.88 -34.65
C GLY A 122 29.49 -14.29 -34.11
N LEU A 123 29.54 -14.87 -32.91
CA LEU A 123 30.77 -15.37 -32.31
C LEU A 123 31.27 -16.66 -32.97
N GLN A 124 30.37 -17.54 -33.43
CA GLN A 124 30.74 -18.75 -34.19
C GLN A 124 31.44 -18.40 -35.52
N GLY A 125 31.04 -17.30 -36.16
CA GLY A 125 31.66 -16.78 -37.39
C GLY A 125 32.82 -15.81 -37.15
N ARG A 126 33.39 -15.76 -35.93
CA ARG A 126 34.45 -14.81 -35.58
C ARG A 126 35.72 -15.09 -36.41
N PRO A 127 36.21 -14.13 -37.21
CA PRO A 127 37.45 -14.29 -37.96
C PRO A 127 38.66 -14.43 -37.04
N ASP A 128 39.61 -15.28 -37.44
CA ASP A 128 40.89 -15.41 -36.75
C ASP A 128 41.73 -14.14 -36.93
N PRO A 129 42.60 -13.80 -35.97
CA PRO A 129 43.41 -12.58 -36.04
C PRO A 129 44.33 -12.54 -37.26
N ASP A 130 44.80 -13.67 -37.77
CA ASP A 130 45.60 -13.71 -39.01
C ASP A 130 44.78 -13.31 -40.24
N GLU A 131 43.48 -13.64 -40.27
CA GLU A 131 42.59 -13.17 -41.33
C GLU A 131 42.37 -11.65 -41.27
N LEU A 132 42.38 -11.08 -40.07
CA LEU A 132 42.28 -9.63 -39.86
C LEU A 132 43.56 -8.91 -40.31
N VAL A 133 44.73 -9.50 -40.08
CA VAL A 133 46.01 -9.01 -40.61
C VAL A 133 46.01 -9.04 -42.14
N LYS A 134 45.56 -10.14 -42.75
CA LYS A 134 45.45 -10.25 -44.21
C LYS A 134 44.49 -9.22 -44.82
N LYS A 135 43.43 -8.85 -44.09
CA LYS A 135 42.48 -7.81 -44.47
C LYS A 135 43.00 -6.39 -44.22
N GLY A 136 44.19 -6.22 -43.63
CA GLY A 136 44.80 -4.93 -43.32
C GLY A 136 44.09 -4.18 -42.19
N ILE A 137 43.35 -4.89 -41.33
CA ILE A 137 42.63 -4.32 -40.18
C ILE A 137 43.51 -4.33 -38.93
N LEU A 138 44.39 -5.34 -38.82
CA LEU A 138 45.31 -5.53 -37.69
C LEU A 138 46.74 -5.53 -38.21
N GLU A 139 47.68 -4.91 -37.49
CA GLU A 139 49.10 -4.98 -37.81
C GLU A 139 49.72 -6.30 -37.28
N ALA A 140 50.80 -6.78 -37.91
CA ALA A 140 51.38 -8.10 -37.61
C ALA A 140 52.04 -8.23 -36.22
N ASP A 141 52.28 -7.10 -35.56
CA ASP A 141 52.80 -6.94 -34.20
C ASP A 141 51.69 -6.78 -33.14
N GLU A 142 50.47 -6.45 -33.55
CA GLU A 142 49.31 -6.29 -32.66
C GLU A 142 48.45 -7.56 -32.50
N ASN A 143 48.90 -8.71 -33.02
CA ASN A 143 48.16 -9.97 -32.91
C ASN A 143 48.04 -10.43 -31.43
N PRO A 144 46.82 -10.48 -30.85
CA PRO A 144 46.62 -10.80 -29.43
C PRO A 144 46.93 -12.26 -29.07
N LEU A 145 47.11 -13.15 -30.06
CA LEU A 145 47.49 -14.55 -29.85
C LEU A 145 49.00 -14.81 -29.93
N LYS A 146 49.81 -13.80 -30.25
CA LYS A 146 51.26 -13.97 -30.49
C LYS A 146 52.09 -14.04 -29.20
N GLY A 147 51.49 -13.80 -28.03
CA GLY A 147 52.16 -13.71 -26.73
C GLY A 147 51.65 -14.66 -25.64
N VAL A 148 50.80 -15.64 -25.99
CA VAL A 148 50.35 -16.75 -25.13
C VAL A 148 50.87 -18.04 -25.73
#